data_AF-A0A229UM47-F1
#
_entry.id   AF-A0A229UM47-F1
#
_cell.length_a   1.000
_cell.length_b   1.000
_cell.length_c   1.000
_cell.angle_alpha   90.00
_cell.angle_beta   90.00
_cell.angle_gamma   90.00
#
_symmetry.space_group_name_H-M   'P 1'
#
loop_
_entity.id
_entity.type
_entity.pdbx_description
1 polymer ?
#
loop_
_entity_poly.entity_id
_entity_poly.type
_entity_poly.pdbx_seq_one_letter_code
_entity_poly.pdbx_strand_id
1 'polypeptide(L)'
;MPGHSRGLHSERVGIKKKGKSAADFMTDLFVKDITFDPPSLATVTGALSSAITVTGAALGDRVEVFPPYDTQGVIAFPFVSAADTIKISLFNPTAGTIDLASGTWTVHVIRK
;
A
#
# COMPACT_ATOMS: atom_id res chain seq x y z
N MET A 1 -19.55 -18.03 47.85
CA MET A 1 -18.79 -17.59 46.65
C MET A 1 -17.71 -18.64 46.39
N PRO A 2 -17.63 -19.17 45.16
CA PRO A 2 -16.61 -18.69 44.23
C PRO A 2 -17.15 -18.48 42.81
N GLY A 3 -16.67 -17.43 42.15
CA GLY A 3 -17.01 -17.10 40.76
C GLY A 3 -16.20 -17.93 39.77
N HIS A 4 -16.89 -18.52 38.79
CA HIS A 4 -16.25 -19.13 37.63
C HIS A 4 -15.80 -18.03 36.67
N SER A 5 -14.50 -17.95 36.40
CA SER A 5 -13.95 -17.10 35.34
C SER A 5 -14.45 -17.61 33.99
N ARG A 6 -15.26 -16.81 33.29
CA ARG A 6 -15.58 -17.06 31.89
C ARG A 6 -14.32 -16.81 31.06
N GLY A 7 -13.74 -17.90 30.56
CA GLY A 7 -12.58 -17.86 29.68
C GLY A 7 -12.85 -17.04 28.43
N LEU A 8 -11.95 -16.10 28.14
CA LEU A 8 -11.80 -15.45 26.85
C LEU A 8 -11.37 -16.50 25.82
N HIS A 9 -12.32 -17.21 25.23
CA HIS A 9 -12.07 -18.06 24.06
C HIS A 9 -13.16 -17.79 23.02
N SER A 10 -12.72 -17.24 21.88
CA SER A 10 -13.41 -17.27 20.59
C SER A 10 -14.57 -16.28 20.33
N GLU A 11 -14.38 -14.98 20.57
CA GLU A 11 -15.25 -13.94 19.96
C GLU A 11 -14.72 -13.39 18.62
N ARG A 12 -13.63 -13.93 18.07
CA ARG A 12 -13.04 -13.48 16.79
C ARG A 12 -13.42 -14.32 15.58
N VAL A 13 -14.41 -15.20 15.70
CA VAL A 13 -14.87 -16.03 14.58
C VAL A 13 -16.33 -15.68 14.25
N GLY A 14 -16.49 -14.77 13.29
CA GLY A 14 -17.62 -14.79 12.36
C GLY A 14 -18.96 -14.25 12.84
N ILE A 15 -19.10 -12.94 13.07
CA ILE A 15 -20.37 -12.25 12.82
C ILE A 15 -20.10 -10.91 12.12
N LYS A 16 -20.69 -10.78 10.93
CA LYS A 16 -20.51 -9.72 9.92
C LYS A 16 -20.64 -8.31 10.52
N LYS A 17 -19.56 -7.54 10.57
CA LYS A 17 -19.59 -6.11 10.93
C LYS A 17 -20.15 -5.28 9.76
N LYS A 18 -21.48 -5.18 9.70
CA LYS A 18 -22.20 -4.28 8.78
C LYS A 18 -21.67 -2.84 8.96
N GLY A 19 -21.20 -2.22 7.87
CA GLY A 19 -20.73 -0.81 7.88
C GLY A 19 -19.22 -0.59 8.03
N LYS A 20 -18.39 -1.64 7.94
CA LYS A 20 -16.93 -1.51 7.88
C LYS A 20 -16.40 -1.62 6.44
N SER A 21 -15.28 -0.96 6.17
CA SER A 21 -14.67 -1.01 4.83
C SER A 21 -14.16 -2.42 4.55
N ALA A 22 -14.04 -2.82 3.27
CA ALA A 22 -13.52 -4.14 2.91
C ALA A 22 -12.14 -4.43 3.54
N ALA A 23 -11.33 -3.39 3.76
CA ALA A 23 -10.02 -3.47 4.40
C ALA A 23 -10.07 -3.94 5.85
N ASP A 24 -11.11 -3.61 6.60
CA ASP A 24 -11.29 -4.02 8.01
C ASP A 24 -11.59 -5.51 8.17
N PHE A 25 -11.90 -6.23 7.08
CA PHE A 25 -12.16 -7.67 7.09
C PHE A 25 -10.91 -8.51 6.81
N MET A 26 -9.83 -7.90 6.30
CA MET A 26 -8.51 -8.51 6.26
C MET A 26 -7.76 -8.02 7.50
N THR A 27 -7.44 -8.92 8.42
CA THR A 27 -6.86 -8.54 9.73
C THR A 27 -5.50 -7.85 9.61
N ASP A 28 -4.87 -7.94 8.44
CA ASP A 28 -3.50 -7.53 8.14
C ASP A 28 -3.36 -6.60 6.92
N LEU A 29 -4.46 -5.98 6.46
CA LEU A 29 -4.42 -4.99 5.39
C LEU A 29 -4.41 -3.55 5.95
N PHE A 30 -3.39 -2.78 5.58
CA PHE A 30 -3.33 -1.34 5.76
C PHE A 30 -3.64 -0.66 4.44
N VAL A 31 -4.59 0.28 4.44
CA VAL A 31 -4.89 1.13 3.29
C VAL A 31 -4.51 2.56 3.63
N LYS A 32 -3.73 3.20 2.76
CA LYS A 32 -3.28 4.58 2.95
C LYS A 32 -3.29 5.33 1.63
N ASP A 33 -3.97 6.47 1.61
CA ASP A 33 -3.83 7.42 0.51
C ASP A 33 -2.61 8.32 0.73
N ILE A 34 -1.85 8.51 -0.34
CA ILE A 34 -0.66 9.37 -0.39
C ILE A 34 -0.78 10.34 -1.58
N THR A 35 -0.27 11.55 -1.44
CA THR A 35 0.00 12.39 -2.61
C THR A 35 1.37 12.03 -3.14
N PHE A 36 1.44 11.60 -4.40
CA PHE A 36 2.67 11.24 -5.07
C PHE A 36 2.78 11.96 -6.40
N ASP A 37 3.93 12.59 -6.62
CA ASP A 37 4.32 13.23 -7.87
C ASP A 37 5.48 12.42 -8.46
N PRO A 38 5.21 11.51 -9.42
CA PRO A 38 6.26 10.73 -10.05
C PRO A 38 7.23 11.67 -10.80
N PRO A 39 8.55 11.42 -10.76
CA PRO A 39 9.46 12.16 -11.61
C PRO A 39 9.16 11.85 -13.09
N SER A 40 9.43 12.81 -13.98
CA SER A 40 9.44 12.56 -15.42
C SER A 40 10.45 11.46 -15.76
N LEU A 41 10.02 10.50 -16.57
CA LEU A 41 10.79 9.31 -16.94
C LEU A 41 11.13 9.35 -18.42
N ALA A 42 12.41 9.49 -18.74
CA ALA A 42 12.90 9.30 -20.10
C ALA A 42 12.61 7.87 -20.62
N THR A 43 12.72 7.67 -21.93
CA THR A 43 12.56 6.35 -22.56
C THR A 43 13.52 5.32 -21.95
N VAL A 44 13.02 4.09 -21.75
CA VAL A 44 13.77 2.94 -21.21
C VAL A 44 14.55 3.26 -19.93
N THR A 45 13.99 4.11 -19.06
CA THR A 45 14.65 4.58 -17.85
C THR A 45 13.83 4.26 -16.61
N GLY A 46 14.51 3.98 -15.50
CA GLY A 46 13.90 3.81 -14.19
C GLY A 46 14.23 4.95 -13.24
N ALA A 47 13.36 5.19 -12.27
CA ALA A 47 13.59 6.11 -11.17
C ALA A 47 13.04 5.54 -9.86
N LEU A 48 13.58 5.99 -8.74
CA LEU A 48 13.11 5.61 -7.42
C LEU A 48 12.46 6.82 -6.75
N SER A 49 11.29 6.63 -6.15
CA SER A 49 10.63 7.69 -5.38
C SER A 49 11.49 8.12 -4.17
N SER A 50 11.21 9.32 -3.65
CA SER A 50 11.57 9.66 -2.28
C SER A 50 10.91 8.71 -1.28
N ALA A 51 11.36 8.75 -0.02
CA ALA A 51 10.72 8.02 1.06
C ALA A 51 9.27 8.48 1.23
N ILE A 52 8.35 7.52 1.33
CA ILE A 52 6.92 7.76 1.54
C ILE A 52 6.54 7.12 2.87
N THR A 53 5.98 7.91 3.79
CA THR A 53 5.56 7.42 5.10
C THR A 53 4.26 6.63 5.01
N VAL A 54 4.32 5.37 5.41
CA VAL A 54 3.16 4.48 5.57
C VAL A 54 3.27 3.82 6.94
N THR A 55 2.75 4.50 7.95
CA THR A 55 2.81 4.05 9.35
C THR A 55 2.22 2.66 9.49
N GLY A 56 2.93 1.80 10.20
CA GLY A 56 2.63 0.40 10.37
C GLY A 56 3.44 -0.49 9.44
N ALA A 57 3.92 -0.04 8.28
CA ALA A 57 4.63 -0.92 7.34
C ALA A 57 5.96 -1.46 7.92
N ALA A 58 6.21 -2.75 7.76
CA ALA A 58 7.45 -3.40 8.20
C ALA A 58 8.18 -4.07 7.03
N LEU A 59 9.51 -4.19 7.13
CA LEU A 59 10.31 -4.83 6.09
C LEU A 59 9.80 -6.25 5.79
N GLY A 60 9.58 -6.51 4.49
CA GLY A 60 9.04 -7.76 3.99
C GLY A 60 7.51 -7.82 3.89
N ASP A 61 6.77 -6.80 4.36
CA ASP A 61 5.34 -6.68 4.05
C ASP A 61 5.15 -6.47 2.54
N ARG A 62 4.06 -7.03 2.00
CA ARG A 62 3.72 -6.88 0.58
C ARG A 62 3.07 -5.52 0.38
N VAL A 63 3.50 -4.78 -0.65
CA VAL A 63 2.93 -3.48 -0.99
C VAL A 63 2.32 -3.54 -2.39
N GLU A 64 1.16 -2.95 -2.55
CA GLU A 64 0.53 -2.66 -3.84
C GLU A 64 0.18 -1.17 -3.89
N VAL A 65 0.23 -0.59 -5.08
CA VAL A 65 -0.11 0.82 -5.31
C VAL A 65 -1.11 0.95 -6.44
N PHE A 66 -2.04 1.88 -6.28
CA PHE A 66 -3.14 2.13 -7.19
C PHE A 66 -3.11 3.61 -7.59
N PRO A 67 -2.58 3.93 -8.77
CA PRO A 67 -2.59 5.29 -9.32
C PRO A 67 -4.02 5.75 -9.63
N PRO A 68 -4.33 7.07 -9.54
CA PRO A 68 -5.66 7.59 -9.83
C PRO A 68 -5.95 7.78 -11.33
N TYR A 69 -5.01 7.40 -12.20
CA TYR A 69 -5.05 7.59 -13.66
C TYR A 69 -4.31 6.47 -14.39
N ASP A 70 -4.43 6.43 -15.73
CA ASP A 70 -3.63 5.55 -16.59
C ASP A 70 -2.14 5.89 -16.51
N THR A 71 -1.30 4.90 -16.18
CA THR A 71 0.15 5.06 -16.08
C THR A 71 0.86 5.14 -17.43
N GLN A 72 0.12 5.04 -18.54
CA GLN A 72 0.66 5.15 -19.91
C GLN A 72 1.78 4.13 -20.19
N GLY A 73 1.70 2.96 -19.54
CA GLY A 73 2.68 1.89 -19.65
C GLY A 73 3.86 1.97 -18.68
N VAL A 74 3.93 2.99 -17.80
CA VAL A 74 4.89 3.02 -16.70
C VAL A 74 4.57 1.89 -15.71
N ILE A 75 5.60 1.13 -15.35
CA ILE A 75 5.53 0.05 -14.38
C ILE A 75 5.94 0.60 -13.01
N ALA A 76 5.10 0.38 -12.00
CA ALA A 76 5.37 0.73 -10.61
C ALA A 76 5.59 -0.52 -9.76
N PHE A 77 6.71 -0.58 -9.06
CA PHE A 77 7.08 -1.67 -8.16
C PHE A 77 7.33 -1.12 -6.75
N PRO A 78 6.31 -1.12 -5.88
CA PRO A 78 6.42 -0.62 -4.51
C PRO A 78 7.03 -1.67 -3.58
N PHE A 79 7.76 -1.22 -2.56
CA PHE A 79 8.29 -2.08 -1.51
C PHE A 79 8.48 -1.31 -0.21
N VAL A 80 8.41 -2.01 0.93
CA VAL A 80 8.81 -1.44 2.23
C VAL A 80 10.33 -1.32 2.26
N SER A 81 10.83 -0.10 2.44
CA SER A 81 12.27 0.21 2.44
C SER A 81 12.86 0.32 3.85
N ALA A 82 12.02 0.64 4.84
CA ALA A 82 12.35 0.68 6.26
C ALA A 82 11.04 0.62 7.07
N ALA A 83 11.14 0.59 8.40
CA ALA A 83 9.96 0.74 9.26
C ALA A 83 9.19 2.01 8.89
N ASP A 84 7.86 1.88 8.81
CA ASP A 84 6.92 2.95 8.49
C ASP A 84 7.15 3.63 7.12
N THR A 85 7.95 3.03 6.25
CA THR A 85 8.45 3.70 5.04
C THR A 85 8.46 2.79 3.82
N ILE A 86 7.78 3.22 2.77
CA ILE A 86 7.85 2.58 1.44
C ILE A 86 8.64 3.44 0.46
N LYS A 87 9.07 2.80 -0.63
CA LYS A 87 9.47 3.46 -1.87
C LYS A 87 8.80 2.78 -3.05
N ILE A 88 8.69 3.51 -4.15
CA ILE A 88 8.14 3.03 -5.41
C ILE A 88 9.24 3.12 -6.46
N SER A 89 9.66 1.97 -6.98
CA SER A 89 10.53 1.91 -8.15
C SER A 89 9.67 2.03 -9.39
N LEU A 90 9.96 2.98 -10.25
CA LEU A 90 9.24 3.23 -11.50
C LEU A 90 10.14 2.85 -12.68
N PHE A 91 9.54 2.33 -13.74
CA PHE A 91 10.23 2.06 -15.00
C PHE A 91 9.34 2.43 -16.18
N ASN A 92 9.89 3.20 -17.12
CA ASN A 92 9.24 3.52 -18.38
C ASN A 92 9.81 2.64 -19.50
N PRO A 93 9.11 1.57 -19.91
CA PRO A 93 9.53 0.70 -21.01
C PRO A 93 9.18 1.24 -22.41
N THR A 94 8.58 2.42 -22.51
CA THR A 94 8.05 2.95 -23.77
C THR A 94 9.12 3.66 -24.60
N ALA A 95 8.77 4.00 -25.85
CA ALA A 95 9.65 4.69 -26.80
C ALA A 95 9.72 6.22 -26.63
N GLY A 96 9.09 6.77 -25.58
CA GLY A 96 9.01 8.21 -25.34
C GLY A 96 9.19 8.58 -23.87
N THR A 97 9.44 9.85 -23.62
CA THR A 97 9.41 10.41 -22.25
C THR A 97 7.98 10.46 -21.76
N ILE A 98 7.74 9.99 -20.53
CA ILE A 98 6.44 10.04 -19.86
C ILE A 98 6.57 10.94 -18.63
N ASP A 99 5.66 11.89 -18.51
CA ASP A 99 5.51 12.75 -17.35
C ASP A 99 4.12 12.51 -16.75
N LEU A 100 4.07 11.76 -15.65
CA LEU A 100 2.82 11.44 -14.98
C LEU A 100 2.44 12.63 -14.09
N ALA A 101 1.16 13.01 -14.10
CA ALA A 101 0.68 14.09 -13.23
C ALA A 101 0.79 13.71 -11.74
N SER A 102 0.99 14.69 -10.86
CA SER A 102 0.81 14.47 -9.43
C SER A 102 -0.62 14.02 -9.13
N GLY A 103 -0.78 13.09 -8.18
CA GLY A 103 -2.10 12.61 -7.80
C GLY A 103 -2.14 11.92 -6.44
N THR A 104 -3.36 11.59 -6.01
CA THR A 104 -3.59 10.79 -4.80
C THR A 104 -3.57 9.31 -5.17
N TRP A 105 -2.52 8.61 -4.77
CA TRP A 105 -2.36 7.18 -4.97
C TRP A 105 -2.83 6.43 -3.73
N THR A 106 -3.56 5.34 -3.92
CA THR A 106 -3.92 4.44 -2.82
C THR A 106 -2.84 3.37 -2.68
N VAL A 107 -2.36 3.16 -1.45
CA VAL A 107 -1.38 2.15 -1.09
C VAL A 107 -2.06 1.08 -0.26
N HIS A 108 -1.90 -0.18 -0.65
CA HIS A 108 -2.23 -1.33 0.18
C HIS A 108 -0.95 -1.96 0.71
N VAL A 109 -0.88 -2.18 2.03
CA VAL A 109 0.18 -2.97 2.65
C VAL A 109 -0.47 -4.19 3.27
N ILE A 110 -0.04 -5.38 2.86
CA ILE A 110 -0.50 -6.65 3.41
C ILE A 110 0.64 -7.21 4.23
N ARG A 111 0.41 -7.32 5.54
CA ARG A 111 1.37 -7.93 6.46
C ARG A 111 1.43 -9.44 6.26
N LYS A 112 2.66 -9.96 6.31
CA LYS A 112 2.95 -11.39 6.24
C LYS A 112 2.48 -12.15 7.48
#